data_AF-A0A4R5H3V8-F1
#
_entry.id   AF-A0A4R5H3V8-F1
#
_cell.length_a   1.000
_cell.length_b   1.000
_cell.length_c   1.000
_cell.angle_alpha   90.00
_cell.angle_beta   90.00
_cell.angle_gamma   90.00
#
_symmetry.space_group_name_H-M   'P 1'
#
loop_
_entity.id
_entity.type
_entity.pdbx_description
1 polymer ?
#
loop_
_entity_poly.entity_id
_entity_poly.type
_entity_poly.pdbx_seq_one_letter_code
_entity_poly.pdbx_strand_id
1 'polypeptide(L)'
;MCYFITAVLSPDSNIEKVALMAKSFQLNWVSIYNKSVSQYLEKGSHYFYTANGLCDCDTSLGKLNRCRSRRKADFDIQIQRFLRKGWSQSKVNNWLEEKEKIQEREKRIALNSDKGLDAERWFEFVNQVLDQKLTSFFSLLLHSYHGSLEGELVSIEGLINVDVADFSVGFLLNMKEDTFYQFH
;
A
#
# COMPACT_ATOMS: atom_id res chain seq x y z
N MET A 1 -1.35 11.68 -12.69
CA MET A 1 -0.90 10.44 -12.02
C MET A 1 -2.02 10.00 -11.11
N CYS A 2 -2.52 8.78 -11.28
CA CYS A 2 -3.55 8.21 -10.42
C CYS A 2 -2.91 7.13 -9.54
N TYR A 3 -3.43 6.96 -8.33
CA TYR A 3 -3.00 5.90 -7.43
C TYR A 3 -4.00 4.77 -7.47
N PHE A 4 -3.53 3.54 -7.56
CA PHE A 4 -4.40 2.38 -7.60
C PHE A 4 -3.93 1.30 -6.65
N ILE A 5 -4.88 0.73 -5.95
CA ILE A 5 -4.74 -0.52 -5.24
C ILE A 5 -5.21 -1.61 -6.20
N THR A 6 -4.40 -2.65 -6.33
CA THR A 6 -4.75 -3.83 -7.11
C THR A 6 -4.53 -5.07 -6.25
N ALA A 7 -5.35 -6.08 -6.50
CA ALA A 7 -5.34 -7.31 -5.71
C ALA A 7 -5.01 -8.51 -6.58
N VAL A 8 -4.34 -9.50 -6.01
CA VAL A 8 -4.07 -10.80 -6.65
C VAL A 8 -4.63 -11.90 -5.76
N LEU A 9 -5.31 -12.87 -6.36
CA LEU A 9 -5.74 -14.09 -5.69
C LEU A 9 -5.00 -15.31 -6.26
N SER A 10 -4.82 -16.34 -5.44
CA SER A 10 -4.24 -17.62 -5.85
C SER A 10 -5.08 -18.32 -6.95
N PRO A 11 -4.49 -19.24 -7.74
CA PRO A 11 -5.22 -19.92 -8.82
C PRO A 11 -6.43 -20.77 -8.38
N ASP A 12 -6.45 -21.22 -7.14
CA ASP A 12 -7.51 -22.06 -6.53
C ASP A 12 -8.67 -21.24 -5.92
N SER A 13 -8.66 -19.92 -6.12
CA SER A 13 -9.56 -19.01 -5.41
C SER A 13 -11.02 -19.07 -5.85
N ASN A 14 -11.93 -18.89 -4.89
CA ASN A 14 -13.35 -18.67 -5.16
C ASN A 14 -13.64 -17.19 -5.50
N ILE A 15 -13.32 -16.82 -6.74
CA ILE A 15 -13.42 -15.43 -7.23
C ILE A 15 -14.82 -14.85 -7.03
N GLU A 16 -15.87 -15.62 -7.29
CA GLU A 16 -17.25 -15.16 -7.21
C GLU A 16 -17.63 -14.74 -5.78
N LYS A 17 -17.25 -15.56 -4.79
CA LYS A 17 -17.50 -15.24 -3.38
C LYS A 17 -16.68 -14.03 -2.92
N VAL A 18 -15.42 -13.94 -3.33
CA VAL A 18 -14.58 -12.77 -3.01
C VAL A 18 -15.16 -11.51 -3.63
N ALA A 19 -15.62 -11.55 -4.88
CA ALA A 19 -16.24 -10.41 -5.55
C ALA A 19 -17.57 -9.98 -4.88
N LEU A 20 -18.37 -10.93 -4.39
CA LEU A 20 -19.58 -10.62 -3.61
C LEU A 20 -19.22 -9.95 -2.27
N MET A 21 -18.19 -10.45 -1.58
CA MET A 21 -17.70 -9.88 -0.34
C MET A 21 -17.12 -8.47 -0.56
N ALA A 22 -16.33 -8.27 -1.62
CA ALA A 22 -15.74 -6.97 -1.96
C ALA A 22 -16.80 -5.85 -2.02
N LYS A 23 -18.01 -6.16 -2.52
CA LYS A 23 -19.13 -5.19 -2.58
C LYS A 23 -19.57 -4.70 -1.20
N SER A 24 -19.62 -5.55 -0.17
CA SER A 24 -19.98 -5.11 1.19
C SER A 24 -18.92 -4.21 1.80
N PHE A 25 -17.67 -4.34 1.36
CA PHE A 25 -16.56 -3.47 1.71
C PHE A 25 -16.40 -2.27 0.76
N GLN A 26 -17.39 -1.99 -0.11
CA GLN A 26 -17.34 -0.89 -1.08
C GLN A 26 -16.10 -0.93 -1.98
N LEU A 27 -15.58 -2.13 -2.26
CA LEU A 27 -14.51 -2.38 -3.21
C LEU A 27 -15.10 -2.81 -4.54
N ASN A 28 -14.48 -2.34 -5.62
CA ASN A 28 -14.74 -2.91 -6.93
C ASN A 28 -13.94 -4.23 -7.07
N TRP A 29 -14.30 -5.08 -8.03
CA TRP A 29 -13.60 -6.35 -8.25
C TRP A 29 -13.62 -6.72 -9.73
N VAL A 30 -12.82 -6.01 -10.52
CA VAL A 30 -12.78 -6.16 -11.98
C VAL A 30 -11.48 -6.84 -12.37
N SER A 31 -11.57 -7.97 -13.07
CA SER A 31 -10.39 -8.66 -13.61
C SER A 31 -9.67 -7.76 -14.60
N ILE A 32 -8.34 -7.66 -14.46
CA ILE A 32 -7.47 -6.87 -15.33
C ILE A 32 -6.25 -7.71 -15.73
N TYR A 33 -5.62 -7.31 -16.83
CA TYR A 33 -4.35 -7.88 -17.26
C TYR A 33 -3.32 -6.78 -17.47
N ASN A 34 -2.15 -6.92 -16.85
CA ASN A 34 -1.00 -6.10 -17.15
C ASN A 34 0.19 -7.02 -17.41
N LYS A 35 0.77 -6.94 -18.61
CA LYS A 35 1.88 -7.81 -19.04
C LYS A 35 3.08 -7.70 -18.10
N SER A 36 3.45 -6.48 -17.71
CA SER A 36 4.61 -6.23 -16.84
C SER A 36 4.39 -6.69 -15.39
N VAL A 37 3.15 -6.70 -14.92
CA VAL A 37 2.80 -7.24 -13.60
C VAL A 37 2.74 -8.77 -13.65
N SER A 38 2.14 -9.33 -14.70
CA SER A 38 1.88 -10.78 -14.83
C SER A 38 3.12 -11.66 -14.76
N GLN A 39 4.30 -11.13 -15.10
CA GLN A 39 5.58 -11.86 -15.01
C GLN A 39 6.01 -12.14 -13.56
N TYR A 40 5.44 -11.43 -12.58
CA TYR A 40 5.73 -11.60 -11.16
C TYR A 40 4.67 -12.44 -10.44
N LEU A 41 3.57 -12.78 -11.12
CA LEU A 41 2.47 -13.54 -10.53
C LEU A 41 2.67 -15.03 -10.71
N GLU A 42 2.17 -15.82 -9.76
CA GLU A 42 2.07 -17.25 -9.95
C GLU A 42 1.19 -17.57 -11.17
N LYS A 43 1.55 -18.64 -11.89
CA LYS A 43 0.80 -19.06 -13.06
C LYS A 43 -0.63 -19.42 -12.68
N GLY A 44 -1.59 -18.73 -13.30
CA GLY A 44 -3.02 -18.95 -13.06
C GLY A 44 -3.61 -18.04 -11.98
N SER A 45 -2.80 -17.21 -11.32
CA SER A 45 -3.31 -16.19 -10.41
C SER A 45 -4.24 -15.20 -11.12
N HIS A 46 -5.15 -14.63 -10.33
CA HIS A 46 -6.15 -13.70 -10.82
C HIS A 46 -5.83 -12.29 -10.34
N TYR A 47 -5.78 -11.32 -11.25
CA TYR A 47 -5.40 -9.93 -10.96
C TYR A 47 -6.59 -8.99 -11.11
N PHE A 48 -6.81 -8.13 -10.12
CA PHE A 48 -8.01 -7.33 -10.00
C PHE A 48 -7.72 -5.85 -9.75
N TYR A 49 -8.51 -5.03 -10.40
CA TYR A 49 -8.71 -3.62 -10.09
C TYR A 49 -9.78 -3.48 -9.00
N THR A 50 -9.47 -2.72 -7.95
CA THR A 50 -10.32 -2.64 -6.75
C THR A 50 -10.91 -1.27 -6.45
N ALA A 51 -10.51 -0.22 -7.17
CA ALA A 51 -10.97 1.13 -6.86
C ALA A 51 -12.48 1.28 -7.17
N ASN A 52 -13.20 1.81 -6.19
CA ASN A 52 -14.61 2.14 -6.31
C ASN A 52 -14.75 3.64 -6.65
N GLY A 53 -14.61 3.94 -7.94
CA GLY A 53 -14.54 5.31 -8.47
C GLY A 53 -13.48 5.43 -9.56
N LEU A 54 -12.83 6.61 -9.64
CA LEU A 54 -11.80 6.91 -10.64
C LEU A 54 -10.39 6.43 -10.24
N CYS A 55 -10.02 6.54 -8.95
CA CYS A 55 -8.72 6.11 -8.41
C CYS A 55 -8.78 5.98 -6.88
N ASP A 56 -7.74 5.37 -6.31
CA ASP A 56 -7.49 5.25 -4.86
C ASP A 56 -6.57 6.38 -4.35
N CYS A 57 -6.56 7.54 -5.02
CA CYS A 57 -5.64 8.65 -4.71
C CYS A 57 -5.73 9.15 -3.26
N ASP A 58 -6.89 8.97 -2.64
CA ASP A 58 -7.16 9.35 -1.25
C ASP A 58 -6.94 8.24 -0.22
N THR A 59 -6.52 7.04 -0.64
CA THR A 59 -6.33 5.88 0.23
C THR A 59 -5.34 6.14 1.36
N SER A 60 -5.60 5.53 2.51
CA SER A 60 -4.67 5.51 3.63
C SER A 60 -3.60 4.42 3.52
N LEU A 61 -3.80 3.40 2.67
CA LEU A 61 -2.81 2.36 2.41
C LEU A 61 -1.51 2.99 1.91
N GLY A 62 -0.38 2.63 2.51
CA GLY A 62 0.96 3.15 2.22
C GLY A 62 1.17 4.64 2.49
N LYS A 63 0.16 5.36 3.00
CA LYS A 63 0.22 6.83 3.13
C LYS A 63 1.36 7.30 4.02
N LEU A 64 1.65 6.58 5.11
CA LEU A 64 2.75 6.94 6.01
C LEU A 64 4.10 6.78 5.30
N ASN A 65 4.22 5.77 4.43
CA ASN A 65 5.42 5.55 3.64
C ASN A 65 5.60 6.64 2.56
N ARG A 66 4.54 6.96 1.81
CA ARG A 66 4.55 8.07 0.83
C ARG A 66 4.94 9.40 1.47
N CYS A 67 4.34 9.72 2.62
CA CYS A 67 4.70 10.92 3.39
C CYS A 67 6.15 10.88 3.87
N ARG A 68 6.65 9.74 4.36
CA ARG A 68 8.03 9.58 4.81
C ARG A 68 9.03 9.71 3.67
N SER A 69 8.78 9.10 2.52
CA SER A 69 9.65 9.17 1.33
C SER A 69 9.79 10.61 0.83
N ARG A 70 8.64 11.31 0.63
CA ARG A 70 8.63 12.72 0.23
C ARG A 70 9.38 13.61 1.22
N ARG A 71 9.13 13.42 2.52
CA ARG A 71 9.82 14.18 3.57
C ARG A 71 11.31 13.85 3.67
N LYS A 72 11.72 12.61 3.43
CA LYS A 72 13.14 12.23 3.45
C LYS A 72 13.90 13.01 2.37
N ALA A 73 13.36 13.09 1.16
CA ALA A 73 13.94 13.93 0.11
C ALA A 73 14.03 15.42 0.52
N ASP A 74 12.96 15.95 1.13
CA ASP A 74 12.97 17.33 1.66
C ASP A 74 13.98 17.53 2.81
N PHE A 75 14.15 16.51 3.66
CA PHE A 75 15.09 16.53 4.78
C PHE A 75 16.52 16.49 4.27
N ASP A 76 16.84 15.65 3.29
CA ASP A 76 18.18 15.60 2.69
C ASP A 76 18.57 16.96 2.09
N ILE A 77 17.65 17.62 1.37
CA ILE A 77 17.84 18.98 0.86
C ILE A 77 18.07 19.98 2.01
N GLN A 78 17.30 19.87 3.10
CA GLN A 78 17.43 20.75 4.26
C GLN A 78 18.72 20.52 5.05
N ILE A 79 19.13 19.27 5.25
CA ILE A 79 20.39 18.89 5.88
C ILE A 79 21.55 19.51 5.10
N GLN A 80 21.56 19.36 3.77
CA GLN A 80 22.58 19.97 2.92
C GLN A 80 22.60 21.49 3.06
N ARG A 81 21.42 22.13 3.16
CA ARG A 81 21.33 23.57 3.43
C ARG A 81 21.86 23.96 4.81
N PHE A 82 21.57 23.18 5.86
CA PHE A 82 22.05 23.43 7.22
C PHE A 82 23.56 23.27 7.32
N LEU A 83 24.12 22.23 6.71
CA LEU A 83 25.56 22.00 6.63
C LEU A 83 26.26 23.16 5.90
N ARG A 84 25.71 23.64 4.77
CA ARG A 84 26.22 24.83 4.07
C ARG A 84 26.13 26.12 4.90
N LYS A 85 25.17 26.21 5.83
CA LYS A 85 25.02 27.32 6.78
C LYS A 85 25.91 27.16 8.03
N GLY A 86 26.78 26.16 8.08
CA GLY A 86 27.70 25.93 9.19
C GLY A 86 27.04 25.31 10.42
N TRP A 87 25.90 24.65 10.27
CA TRP A 87 25.35 23.86 11.38
C TRP A 87 26.28 22.70 11.71
N SER A 88 26.51 22.48 13.00
CA SER A 88 27.23 21.30 13.48
C SER A 88 26.37 20.05 13.28
N GLN A 89 27.03 18.90 13.15
CA GLN A 89 26.35 17.62 13.03
C GLN A 89 25.36 17.36 14.18
N SER A 90 25.70 17.80 15.39
CA SER A 90 24.81 17.69 16.56
C SER A 90 23.51 18.50 16.40
N LYS A 91 23.56 19.71 15.81
CA LYS A 91 22.34 20.49 15.54
C LYS A 91 21.46 19.85 14.47
N VAL A 92 22.08 19.25 13.46
CA VAL A 92 21.36 18.48 12.43
C VAL A 92 20.68 17.25 13.04
N ASN A 93 21.38 16.50 13.89
CA ASN A 93 20.83 15.32 14.55
C ASN A 93 19.66 15.68 15.48
N ASN A 94 19.80 16.71 16.31
CA ASN A 94 18.72 17.17 17.18
C ASN A 94 17.47 17.59 16.39
N TRP A 95 17.66 18.25 15.25
CA TRP A 95 16.56 18.61 14.35
C TRP A 95 15.89 17.37 13.74
N LEU A 96 16.67 16.34 13.35
CA LEU A 96 16.13 15.08 12.85
C LEU A 96 15.30 14.35 13.90
N GLU A 97 15.78 14.28 15.14
CA GLU A 97 15.04 13.67 16.27
C GLU A 97 13.71 14.40 16.54
N GLU A 98 13.70 15.73 16.45
CA GLU A 98 12.49 16.53 16.60
C GLU A 98 11.47 16.22 15.48
N LYS A 99 11.95 16.01 14.24
CA LYS A 99 11.10 15.60 13.12
C LYS A 99 10.56 14.17 13.28
N GLU A 100 11.34 13.25 13.81
CA GLU A 100 10.90 11.87 14.05
C GLU A 100 9.75 11.82 15.08
N LYS A 101 9.85 12.59 16.17
CA LYS A 101 8.76 12.72 17.17
C LYS A 101 7.47 13.27 16.56
N ILE A 102 7.56 14.21 15.62
CA ILE A 102 6.39 14.74 14.89
C ILE A 102 5.77 13.64 14.01
N GLN A 103 6.58 12.82 13.33
CA GLN A 103 6.07 11.70 12.52
C GLN A 103 5.29 10.69 13.36
N GLU A 104 5.80 10.35 14.53
CA GLU A 104 5.12 9.40 15.41
C GLU A 104 3.79 9.94 15.93
N ARG A 105 3.72 11.25 16.20
CA ARG A 105 2.46 11.92 16.54
C ARG A 105 1.47 11.92 15.38
N GLU A 106 1.92 12.21 14.16
CA GLU A 106 1.07 12.16 12.97
C GLU A 106 0.57 10.75 12.65
N LYS A 107 1.39 9.72 12.87
CA LYS A 107 0.98 8.32 12.74
C LYS A 107 -0.21 8.00 13.66
N ARG A 108 -0.17 8.46 14.92
CA ARG A 108 -1.29 8.33 15.86
C ARG A 108 -2.54 9.10 15.41
N ILE A 109 -2.36 10.29 14.85
CA ILE A 109 -3.50 11.09 14.34
C ILE A 109 -4.11 10.42 13.10
N ALA A 110 -3.28 9.90 12.19
CA ALA A 110 -3.75 9.24 10.98
C ALA A 110 -4.59 7.99 11.29
N LEU A 111 -4.19 7.20 12.28
CA LEU A 111 -4.96 6.07 12.81
C LEU A 111 -6.34 6.51 13.35
N ASN A 112 -6.44 7.68 13.96
CA ASN A 112 -7.67 8.19 14.58
C ASN A 112 -8.52 9.08 13.65
N SER A 113 -8.17 9.22 12.38
CA SER A 113 -8.90 10.05 11.41
C SER A 113 -9.83 9.20 10.54
N ASP A 114 -10.84 9.79 9.89
CA ASP A 114 -11.73 9.09 8.94
C ASP A 114 -10.98 8.32 7.83
N LYS A 115 -9.74 8.71 7.51
CA LYS A 115 -8.91 7.97 6.55
C LYS A 115 -8.39 6.63 7.11
N GLY A 116 -8.35 6.46 8.43
CA GLY A 116 -8.11 5.18 9.11
C GLY A 116 -9.17 4.14 8.77
N LEU A 117 -10.42 4.56 8.55
CA LEU A 117 -11.53 3.68 8.18
C LEU A 117 -11.27 2.92 6.87
N ASP A 118 -10.55 3.51 5.90
CA ASP A 118 -10.19 2.81 4.65
C ASP A 118 -9.21 1.66 4.90
N ALA A 119 -8.21 1.85 5.76
CA ALA A 119 -7.26 0.80 6.10
C ALA A 119 -7.90 -0.28 7.00
N GLU A 120 -8.80 0.11 7.91
CA GLU A 120 -9.63 -0.84 8.68
C GLU A 120 -10.49 -1.70 7.76
N ARG A 121 -11.16 -1.08 6.80
CA ARG A 121 -12.00 -1.77 5.81
C ARG A 121 -11.20 -2.78 4.98
N TRP A 122 -9.99 -2.42 4.54
CA TRP A 122 -9.08 -3.35 3.85
C TRP A 122 -8.60 -4.48 4.77
N PHE A 123 -8.26 -4.16 6.01
CA PHE A 123 -7.84 -5.14 7.01
C PHE A 123 -8.95 -6.18 7.26
N GLU A 124 -10.17 -5.73 7.50
CA GLU A 124 -11.32 -6.61 7.71
C GLU A 124 -11.64 -7.44 6.47
N PHE A 125 -11.60 -6.84 5.28
CA PHE A 125 -11.85 -7.55 4.03
C PHE A 125 -10.85 -8.68 3.79
N VAL A 126 -9.55 -8.39 3.88
CA VAL A 126 -8.50 -9.39 3.64
C VAL A 126 -8.59 -10.52 4.66
N ASN A 127 -8.78 -10.21 5.95
CA ASN A 127 -8.97 -11.24 6.97
C ASN A 127 -10.21 -12.09 6.70
N GLN A 128 -11.35 -11.50 6.33
CA GLN A 128 -12.55 -12.29 6.02
C GLN A 128 -12.35 -13.22 4.83
N VAL A 129 -11.61 -12.79 3.80
CA VAL A 129 -11.28 -13.62 2.64
C VAL A 129 -10.42 -14.82 3.05
N LEU A 130 -9.39 -14.59 3.88
CA LEU A 130 -8.46 -15.62 4.36
C LEU A 130 -9.13 -16.56 5.38
N ASP A 131 -9.87 -16.03 6.35
CA ASP A 131 -10.59 -16.80 7.38
C ASP A 131 -11.61 -17.77 6.76
N GLN A 132 -12.29 -17.33 5.70
CA GLN A 132 -13.24 -18.17 4.95
C GLN A 132 -12.55 -19.12 3.97
N LYS A 133 -11.21 -19.09 3.89
CA LYS A 133 -10.39 -19.92 2.99
C LYS A 133 -10.86 -19.82 1.54
N LEU A 134 -11.21 -18.60 1.11
CA LEU A 134 -11.65 -18.36 -0.27
C LEU A 134 -10.48 -18.32 -1.25
N THR A 135 -9.25 -18.30 -0.75
CA THR A 135 -8.00 -18.26 -1.50
C THR A 135 -6.89 -18.84 -0.63
N SER A 136 -5.85 -19.41 -1.25
CA SER A 136 -4.65 -19.85 -0.56
C SER A 136 -3.72 -18.67 -0.20
N PHE A 137 -3.79 -17.58 -0.96
CA PHE A 137 -3.12 -16.32 -0.61
C PHE A 137 -3.87 -15.14 -1.20
N PHE A 138 -3.80 -14.01 -0.51
CA PHE A 138 -4.30 -12.74 -1.01
C PHE A 138 -3.12 -11.80 -1.18
N SER A 139 -2.95 -11.09 -2.31
CA SER A 139 -1.91 -10.07 -2.42
C SER A 139 -2.45 -8.68 -2.74
N LEU A 140 -1.76 -7.67 -2.24
CA LEU A 140 -1.97 -6.27 -2.59
C LEU A 140 -0.73 -5.68 -3.25
N LEU A 141 -0.97 -4.86 -4.28
CA LEU A 141 0.02 -3.99 -4.90
C LEU A 141 -0.52 -2.56 -4.93
N LEU A 142 0.31 -1.63 -4.48
CA LEU A 142 0.05 -0.21 -4.60
C LEU A 142 0.97 0.38 -5.67
N HIS A 143 0.41 1.07 -6.65
CA HIS A 143 1.22 1.72 -7.68
C HIS A 143 0.60 3.04 -8.11
N SER A 144 1.46 3.99 -8.45
CA SER A 144 1.03 5.25 -9.04
C SER A 144 1.22 5.27 -10.55
N TYR A 145 0.11 5.09 -11.26
CA TYR A 145 0.05 4.98 -12.70
C TYR A 145 0.07 6.35 -13.39
N HIS A 146 0.89 6.47 -14.43
CA HIS A 146 0.95 7.59 -15.36
C HIS A 146 0.15 7.35 -16.65
N GLY A 147 -0.11 6.08 -16.97
CA GLY A 147 -0.84 5.61 -18.14
C GLY A 147 -2.02 4.73 -17.77
N SER A 148 -2.35 3.78 -18.66
CA SER A 148 -3.44 2.82 -18.41
C SER A 148 -2.99 1.68 -17.50
N LEU A 149 -3.91 1.18 -16.68
CA LEU A 149 -3.69 0.05 -15.76
C LEU A 149 -3.13 -1.20 -16.48
N GLU A 150 -3.52 -1.42 -17.74
CA GLU A 150 -3.13 -2.60 -18.52
C GLU A 150 -1.86 -2.41 -19.34
N GLY A 151 -1.57 -1.18 -19.77
CA GLY A 151 -0.52 -0.87 -20.74
C GLY A 151 0.76 -0.28 -20.14
N GLU A 152 0.70 0.27 -18.92
CA GLU A 152 1.87 0.82 -18.25
C GLU A 152 2.84 -0.28 -17.81
N LEU A 153 4.14 -0.02 -17.97
CA LEU A 153 5.20 -0.87 -17.47
C LEU A 153 5.40 -0.58 -15.98
N VAL A 154 5.00 -1.52 -15.14
CA VAL A 154 5.19 -1.48 -13.69
C VAL A 154 6.46 -2.25 -13.33
N SER A 155 7.38 -1.59 -12.63
CA SER A 155 8.62 -2.19 -12.15
C SER A 155 8.43 -2.64 -10.70
N ILE A 156 8.17 -3.92 -10.48
CA ILE A 156 8.00 -4.47 -9.13
C ILE A 156 9.36 -4.52 -8.41
N GLU A 157 9.44 -3.87 -7.25
CA GLU A 157 10.62 -3.80 -6.39
C GLU A 157 10.79 -5.04 -5.50
N GLY A 158 9.71 -5.77 -5.21
CA GLY A 158 9.79 -6.99 -4.43
C GLY A 158 8.45 -7.66 -4.11
N LEU A 159 8.56 -8.82 -3.45
CA LEU A 159 7.47 -9.60 -2.90
C LEU A 159 7.74 -9.84 -1.40
N ILE A 160 6.77 -9.51 -0.57
CA ILE A 160 6.82 -9.70 0.89
C ILE A 160 5.68 -10.63 1.27
N ASN A 161 6.02 -11.80 1.82
CA ASN A 161 5.04 -12.66 2.48
C ASN A 161 4.74 -12.11 3.88
N VAL A 162 3.46 -12.06 4.22
CA VAL A 162 2.93 -11.51 5.47
C VAL A 162 2.09 -12.60 6.11
N ASP A 163 2.47 -13.01 7.31
CA ASP A 163 1.64 -13.88 8.13
C ASP A 163 0.43 -13.09 8.64
N VAL A 164 -0.77 -13.69 8.66
CA VAL A 164 -1.97 -13.06 9.22
C VAL A 164 -1.75 -12.55 10.66
N ALA A 165 -0.87 -13.17 11.44
CA ALA A 165 -0.53 -12.69 12.79
C ALA A 165 0.18 -11.33 12.80
N ASP A 166 0.94 -11.00 11.75
CA ASP A 166 1.65 -9.72 11.59
C ASP A 166 0.82 -8.69 10.81
N PHE A 167 -0.28 -9.13 10.20
CA PHE A 167 -1.19 -8.27 9.45
C PHE A 167 -1.97 -7.35 10.38
N SER A 168 -1.94 -6.05 10.10
CA SER A 168 -2.65 -5.05 10.90
C SER A 168 -2.96 -3.81 10.08
N VAL A 169 -3.86 -2.97 10.58
CA VAL A 169 -4.08 -1.61 10.02
C VAL A 169 -2.77 -0.83 9.96
N GLY A 170 -1.94 -0.94 11.02
CA GLY A 170 -0.63 -0.30 11.06
C GLY A 170 0.30 -0.77 9.93
N PHE A 171 0.23 -2.04 9.55
CA PHE A 171 0.96 -2.60 8.42
C PHE A 171 0.50 -1.96 7.10
N LEU A 172 -0.81 -1.95 6.83
CA LEU A 172 -1.41 -1.37 5.62
C LEU A 172 -0.99 0.09 5.42
N LEU A 173 -1.00 0.89 6.48
CA LEU A 173 -0.59 2.30 6.43
C LEU A 173 0.89 2.50 6.02
N ASN A 174 1.74 1.49 6.21
CA ASN A 174 3.20 1.54 5.97
C ASN A 174 3.65 0.78 4.72
N MET A 175 2.72 0.15 3.98
CA MET A 175 3.03 -0.50 2.70
C MET A 175 3.80 0.43 1.75
N LYS A 176 4.72 -0.16 1.00
CA LYS A 176 5.46 0.50 -0.06
C LYS A 176 4.69 0.41 -1.36
N GLU A 177 4.95 1.37 -2.24
CA GLU A 177 4.60 1.24 -3.65
C GLU A 177 5.45 0.14 -4.28
N ASP A 178 4.98 -0.41 -5.40
CA ASP A 178 5.71 -1.32 -6.27
C ASP A 178 6.18 -2.62 -5.60
N THR A 179 5.63 -2.93 -4.43
CA THR A 179 5.91 -4.15 -3.69
C THR A 179 4.63 -4.95 -3.57
N PHE A 180 4.68 -6.23 -3.94
CA PHE A 180 3.60 -7.17 -3.63
C PHE A 180 3.65 -7.57 -2.17
N TYR A 181 2.52 -7.43 -1.48
CA TYR A 181 2.34 -7.93 -0.13
C TYR A 181 1.37 -9.10 -0.19
N GLN A 182 1.87 -10.30 0.05
CA GLN A 182 1.13 -11.56 -0.04
C GLN A 182 0.81 -12.09 1.36
N PHE A 183 -0.47 -12.14 1.69
CA PHE A 183 -1.03 -12.56 2.97
C PHE A 183 -1.47 -14.02 2.91
N HIS A 184 -1.12 -14.80 3.94
CA HIS A 184 -1.46 -16.23 4.11
C HIS A 184 -2.08 -16.50 5.46
#